data_AF-A0A840RTL2-F1
#
_entry.id   AF-A0A840RTL2-F1
#
_cell.length_a   1.000
_cell.length_b   1.000
_cell.length_c   1.000
_cell.angle_alpha   90.00
_cell.angle_beta   90.00
_cell.angle_gamma   90.00
#
_symmetry.space_group_name_H-M   'P 1'
#
loop_
_entity.id
_entity.type
_entity.pdbx_description
1 polymer ?
#
loop_
_entity_poly.entity_id
_entity_poly.type
_entity_poly.pdbx_seq_one_letter_code
_entity_poly.pdbx_strand_id
1 'polypeptide(L)' 'MDSGTQTQGAVILSQCRMVDLVERSAKRIETAPIYIIQEALGELQAAIDLEE' A
#
# COMPACT_ATOMS: atom_id res chain seq x y z
N MET A 1 -3.54 -7.90 -11.34
CA MET A 1 -3.59 -9.38 -11.26
C MET A 1 -4.09 -9.73 -9.88
N ASP A 2 -4.94 -10.74 -9.78
CA ASP A 2 -5.76 -11.04 -8.61
C ASP A 2 -4.88 -11.47 -7.42
N SER A 3 -4.69 -10.59 -6.45
CA SER A 3 -3.77 -10.81 -5.32
C SER A 3 -4.21 -11.91 -4.36
N GLY A 4 -5.38 -12.52 -4.60
CA GLY A 4 -6.01 -13.49 -3.70
C GLY A 4 -6.55 -12.84 -2.42
N THR A 5 -6.63 -11.51 -2.39
CA THR A 5 -7.18 -10.71 -1.29
C THR A 5 -8.71 -10.75 -1.31
N GLN A 6 -9.31 -10.68 -0.13
CA GLN A 6 -10.76 -10.56 0.00
C GLN A 6 -11.27 -9.27 -0.66
N THR A 7 -10.49 -8.20 -0.52
CA THR A 7 -10.73 -6.92 -1.17
C THR A 7 -10.11 -6.88 -2.55
N GLN A 8 -10.82 -6.24 -3.47
CA GLN A 8 -10.41 -6.04 -4.84
C GLN A 8 -10.06 -4.56 -5.02
N GLY A 9 -8.91 -4.26 -5.64
CA GLY A 9 -8.46 -2.88 -5.81
C GLY A 9 -6.99 -2.74 -6.19
N ALA A 10 -6.51 -1.51 -6.11
CA ALA A 10 -5.12 -1.14 -6.35
C ALA A 10 -4.56 -0.32 -5.18
N VAL A 11 -3.26 -0.43 -4.94
CA VAL A 11 -2.54 0.41 -3.98
C VAL A 11 -2.04 1.66 -4.71
N ILE A 12 -2.28 2.84 -4.14
CA ILE A 12 -1.85 4.12 -4.72
C ILE A 12 -0.61 4.64 -3.98
N LEU A 13 0.57 4.48 -4.59
CA LEU A 13 1.85 4.87 -3.99
C LEU A 13 2.15 6.37 -4.13
N SER A 14 1.64 7.00 -5.20
CA SER A 14 1.85 8.44 -5.48
C SER A 14 1.23 9.39 -4.45
N GLN A 15 0.40 8.89 -3.53
CA GLN A 15 -0.24 9.67 -2.46
C GLN A 15 0.05 9.07 -1.08
N CYS A 16 1.21 8.42 -0.92
CA CYS A 16 1.64 7.84 0.33
C CYS A 16 1.71 8.91 1.42
N ARG A 17 1.06 8.67 2.57
CA ARG A 17 0.94 9.64 3.66
C ARG A 17 0.70 8.95 4.98
N MET A 18 1.13 9.61 6.05
CA MET A 18 0.79 9.20 7.42
C MET A 18 -0.64 9.64 7.75
N VAL A 19 -1.40 8.75 8.38
CA VAL A 19 -2.78 9.02 8.83
C VAL A 19 -2.99 8.47 10.23
N ASP A 20 -3.79 9.18 11.03
CA ASP A 20 -4.26 8.67 12.33
C ASP A 20 -5.37 7.64 12.09
N LEU A 21 -5.14 6.41 12.55
CA LEU A 21 -6.10 5.32 12.40
C LEU A 21 -7.25 5.39 13.42
N VAL A 22 -6.98 5.93 14.61
CA VAL A 22 -7.95 6.01 15.72
C VAL A 22 -8.96 7.11 15.41
N GLU A 23 -8.49 8.31 15.08
CA GLU A 23 -9.36 9.44 14.74
C GLU A 23 -10.23 9.11 13.51
N ARG A 24 -9.66 8.40 12.52
CA ARG A 24 -10.37 7.96 11.32
C ARG A 24 -11.25 6.72 11.52
N SER A 25 -11.30 6.16 12.73
CA SER A 25 -12.09 4.95 13.03
C SER A 25 -11.80 3.79 12.05
N ALA A 26 -10.53 3.58 11.73
CA ALA A 26 -10.13 2.58 10.74
C ALA A 26 -10.48 1.15 11.19
N LYS A 27 -10.86 0.31 10.24
CA LYS A 27 -11.14 -1.13 10.47
C LYS A 27 -10.09 -1.97 9.74
N ARG A 28 -9.43 -2.89 10.46
CA ARG A 28 -8.60 -3.91 9.83
C ARG A 28 -9.48 -4.90 9.07
N ILE A 29 -9.25 -5.06 7.78
CA ILE A 29 -9.97 -6.00 6.92
C ILE A 29 -9.14 -7.28 6.74
N GLU A 30 -7.95 -7.14 6.20
CA GLU A 30 -7.05 -8.26 5.91
C GLU A 30 -5.59 -7.81 5.93
N THR A 31 -4.68 -8.73 5.64
CA THR A 31 -3.25 -8.47 5.46
C THR A 31 -2.90 -8.78 4.01
N ALA A 32 -2.30 -7.81 3.32
CA ALA A 32 -1.85 -8.01 1.94
C ALA A 32 -0.77 -9.11 1.86
N PRO A 33 -0.75 -9.90 0.78
CA PRO A 33 0.30 -10.89 0.56
C PRO A 33 1.69 -10.26 0.51
N ILE A 34 2.70 -10.99 0.98
CA ILE A 34 4.07 -10.47 1.08
C ILE A 34 4.64 -10.04 -0.27
N TYR A 35 4.35 -10.76 -1.35
CA TYR A 35 4.89 -10.45 -2.67
C TYR A 35 4.36 -9.10 -3.21
N ILE A 36 3.10 -8.75 -2.92
CA ILE A 36 2.51 -7.44 -3.25
C ILE A 36 3.19 -6.33 -2.45
N ILE A 37 3.48 -6.56 -1.17
CA ILE A 37 4.17 -5.58 -0.32
C ILE A 37 5.58 -5.31 -0.86
N GLN A 38 6.31 -6.36 -1.27
CA GLN A 38 7.65 -6.22 -1.83
C GLN A 38 7.65 -5.44 -3.15
N GLU A 39 6.71 -5.75 -4.05
CA GLU A 39 6.52 -5.01 -5.31
C GLU A 39 6.24 -3.53 -5.04
N ALA A 40 5.29 -3.24 -4.15
CA ALA A 40 4.91 -1.87 -3.80
C ALA A 40 6.06 -1.08 -3.16
N LEU A 41 6.88 -1.71 -2.31
CA LEU A 41 8.04 -1.05 -1.72
C LEU A 41 9.13 -0.76 -2.76
N GLY A 42 9.35 -1.67 -3.72
CA GLY A 42 10.29 -1.47 -4.81
C GLY A 42 9.90 -0.28 -5.70
N GLU A 43 8.63 -0.20 -6.06
CA GLU A 43 8.09 0.94 -6.82
C GLU A 43 8.18 2.26 -6.04
N LEU A 44 7.86 2.23 -4.73
CA LEU A 44 7.96 3.41 -3.88
C LEU A 44 9.41 3.90 -3.75
N GLN A 45 10.37 2.99 -3.55
CA GLN A 45 11.80 3.33 -3.50
C GLN A 45 12.24 3.98 -4.81
N ALA A 46 11.91 3.37 -5.95
CA ALA A 46 12.24 3.93 -7.26
C ALA A 46 11.63 5.32 -7.48
N ALA A 47 10.40 5.56 -7.01
CA ALA A 47 9.76 6.87 -7.09
C ALA A 47 10.47 7.93 -6.23
N ILE A 48 10.92 7.58 -5.03
CA ILE A 48 11.65 8.49 -4.13
C ILE A 48 13.04 8.81 -4.67
N ASP A 49 13.76 7.81 -5.18
CA ASP A 49 15.12 7.99 -5.71
C ASP A 49 15.15 8.84 -6.99
N LEU A 50 14.04 8.93 -7.73
CA LEU A 50 13.90 9.80 -8.91
C LEU A 50 13.73 11.29 -8.55
N GLU A 51 13.43 11.60 -7.29
CA GLU A 51 13.28 12.98 -6.81
C GLU A 51 14.59 13.58 -6.26
N GLU A 52 15.69 12.81 -6.19
CA GLU A 52 17.06 13.29 -5.88
C GLU A 52 17.86 13.70 -7.13
#